data_AF-A0A935WG37-F1
#
_entry.id   AF-A0A935WG37-F1
#
_cell.length_a   1.000
_cell.length_b   1.000
_cell.length_c   1.000
_cell.angle_alpha   90.00
_cell.angle_beta   90.00
_cell.angle_gamma   90.00
#
_symmetry.space_group_name_H-M   'P 1'
#
loop_
_entity.id
_entity.type
_entity.pdbx_description
1 polymer ?
#
loop_
_entity_poly.entity_id
_entity_poly.type
_entity_poly.pdbx_seq_one_letter_code
_entity_poly.pdbx_strand_id
1 'polypeptide(L)'
;MTQRISGPNDPVRDYLRRSGAPHSVVTRGLRGLVENWERVVQQVLEGYPLTLDDYLNDMDGRQLLANALELAPAEVRDAFLPRVAEADRVVRLHLTPAARCLWGGIVAAEEGWDPEVQWWYFEKPRVPGPALKADLDGL
;
A
#
# COMPACT_ATOMS: atom_id res chain seq x y z
N MET A 1 -21.85 -12.30 15.82
CA MET A 1 -22.63 -12.72 14.63
C MET A 1 -21.76 -12.50 13.42
N THR A 2 -21.28 -13.57 12.79
CA THR A 2 -20.28 -13.51 11.72
C THR A 2 -20.96 -13.99 10.44
N GLN A 3 -21.59 -13.11 9.68
CA GLN A 3 -22.28 -13.50 8.44
C GLN A 3 -21.74 -12.72 7.23
N ARG A 4 -20.98 -13.47 6.41
CA ARG A 4 -20.77 -13.35 4.95
C ARG A 4 -20.72 -11.93 4.35
N ILE A 5 -19.53 -11.33 4.31
CA ILE A 5 -19.23 -10.11 3.53
C ILE A 5 -18.78 -10.42 2.09
N SER A 6 -19.22 -11.54 1.52
CA SER A 6 -18.83 -11.91 0.15
C SER A 6 -19.96 -12.66 -0.52
N GLY A 7 -20.91 -11.91 -1.07
CA GLY A 7 -21.80 -12.42 -2.10
C GLY A 7 -21.06 -12.57 -3.43
N PRO A 8 -21.72 -13.14 -4.46
CA PRO A 8 -21.17 -13.28 -5.82
C PRO A 8 -20.78 -11.96 -6.52
N ASN A 9 -21.12 -10.80 -5.94
CA ASN A 9 -20.74 -9.47 -6.42
C ASN A 9 -19.85 -8.77 -5.36
N ASP A 10 -18.57 -9.13 -5.29
CA ASP A 10 -17.59 -8.43 -4.46
C ASP A 10 -16.74 -7.52 -5.36
N PRO A 11 -17.04 -6.21 -5.44
CA PRO A 11 -16.38 -5.29 -6.35
C PRO A 11 -14.87 -5.18 -6.10
N VAL A 12 -14.44 -5.40 -4.85
CA VAL A 12 -13.01 -5.40 -4.51
C VAL A 12 -12.32 -6.62 -5.11
N ARG A 13 -12.91 -7.81 -5.00
CA ARG A 13 -12.33 -9.01 -5.60
C ARG A 13 -12.31 -8.95 -7.13
N ASP A 14 -13.35 -8.40 -7.73
CA ASP A 14 -13.39 -8.22 -9.18
C ASP A 14 -12.34 -7.23 -9.67
N TYR A 15 -12.16 -6.13 -8.94
CA TYR A 15 -11.07 -5.19 -9.16
C TYR A 15 -9.70 -5.88 -9.06
N LEU A 16 -9.44 -6.57 -7.95
CA LEU A 16 -8.18 -7.28 -7.72
C LEU A 16 -7.83 -8.26 -8.86
N ARG A 17 -8.82 -8.99 -9.39
CA ARG A 17 -8.59 -9.88 -10.54
C ARG A 17 -8.20 -9.10 -11.80
N ARG A 18 -8.87 -7.99 -12.09
CA ARG A 18 -8.59 -7.15 -13.27
C ARG A 18 -7.23 -6.46 -13.17
N SER A 19 -6.81 -6.10 -11.97
CA SER A 19 -5.49 -5.54 -11.67
C SER A 19 -4.35 -6.58 -11.75
N GLY A 20 -4.65 -7.84 -12.07
CA GLY A 20 -3.64 -8.89 -12.15
C GLY A 20 -3.12 -9.39 -10.79
N ALA A 21 -3.83 -9.08 -9.69
CA ALA A 21 -3.38 -9.48 -8.36
C ALA A 21 -3.34 -11.02 -8.22
N PRO A 22 -2.36 -11.57 -7.47
CA PRO A 22 -2.27 -13.01 -7.25
C PRO A 22 -3.56 -13.60 -6.65
N HIS A 23 -3.84 -14.87 -6.97
CA HIS A 23 -5.04 -15.56 -6.48
C HIS A 23 -5.18 -15.51 -4.94
N SER A 24 -4.07 -15.55 -4.21
CA SER A 24 -4.04 -15.42 -2.75
C SER A 24 -4.50 -14.03 -2.28
N VAL A 25 -4.11 -12.97 -2.98
CA VAL A 25 -4.55 -11.59 -2.69
C VAL A 25 -6.03 -11.43 -3.00
N VAL A 26 -6.48 -11.88 -4.17
CA VAL A 26 -7.90 -11.89 -4.55
C VAL A 26 -8.75 -12.62 -3.51
N THR A 27 -8.30 -13.79 -3.05
CA THR A 27 -9.05 -14.60 -2.08
C THR A 27 -9.20 -13.90 -0.74
N ARG A 28 -8.16 -13.21 -0.26
CA ARG A 28 -8.23 -12.47 1.00
C ARG A 28 -8.97 -11.13 0.89
N GLY A 29 -9.12 -10.58 -0.32
CA GLY A 29 -9.90 -9.36 -0.59
C GLY A 29 -9.40 -8.15 0.19
N LEU A 30 -10.30 -7.20 0.48
CA LEU A 30 -9.96 -5.96 1.20
C LEU A 30 -9.28 -6.22 2.55
N ARG A 31 -9.78 -7.19 3.33
CA ARG A 31 -9.19 -7.57 4.61
C ARG A 31 -7.72 -7.95 4.46
N GLY A 32 -7.39 -8.75 3.44
CA GLY A 32 -6.02 -9.15 3.16
C GLY A 32 -5.10 -8.00 2.81
N LEU A 33 -5.60 -7.00 2.07
CA LEU A 33 -4.85 -5.78 1.75
C LEU A 33 -4.54 -4.98 3.02
N VAL A 34 -5.53 -4.81 3.91
CA VAL A 34 -5.34 -4.10 5.18
C VAL A 34 -4.33 -4.82 6.08
N GLU A 35 -4.47 -6.13 6.24
CA GLU A 35 -3.53 -6.94 7.04
C GLU A 35 -2.12 -6.93 6.45
N ASN A 36 -2.00 -6.91 5.12
CA ASN A 36 -0.71 -6.77 4.46
C ASN A 36 -0.10 -5.39 4.72
N TRP A 37 -0.91 -4.34 4.62
CA TRP A 37 -0.43 -2.98 4.87
C TRP A 37 0.08 -2.81 6.30
N GLU A 38 -0.67 -3.30 7.29
CA GLU A 38 -0.23 -3.29 8.70
C GLU A 38 1.10 -4.03 8.90
N ARG A 39 1.32 -5.15 8.20
CA ARG A 39 2.61 -5.87 8.21
C ARG A 39 3.74 -5.01 7.63
N VAL A 40 3.50 -4.35 6.49
CA VAL A 40 4.48 -3.45 5.86
C VAL A 40 4.84 -2.31 6.80
N VAL A 41 3.84 -1.71 7.47
CA VAL A 41 4.08 -0.67 8.48
C VAL A 41 5.03 -1.19 9.57
N GLN A 42 4.81 -2.39 10.12
CA GLN A 42 5.74 -2.95 11.11
C GLN A 42 7.16 -3.11 10.55
N GLN A 43 7.32 -3.58 9.31
CA GLN A 43 8.64 -3.69 8.68
C GLN A 43 9.33 -2.34 8.53
N VAL A 44 8.60 -1.28 8.17
CA VAL A 44 9.16 0.09 8.11
C VAL A 44 9.60 0.56 9.49
N LEU A 45 8.81 0.30 10.52
CA LEU A 45 9.11 0.67 11.91
C LEU A 45 10.37 -0.03 12.44
N GLU A 46 10.59 -1.28 12.04
CA GLU A 46 11.74 -2.11 12.44
C GLU A 46 13.00 -1.87 11.59
N GLY A 47 12.89 -1.03 10.57
CA GLY A 47 13.91 -0.85 9.54
C GLY A 47 13.70 -1.85 8.40
N TYR A 48 13.04 -1.38 7.34
CA TYR A 48 12.56 -2.23 6.24
C TYR A 48 13.69 -3.13 5.69
N PRO A 49 13.54 -4.47 5.76
CA PRO A 49 14.70 -5.37 5.68
C PRO A 49 15.13 -5.74 4.26
N LEU A 50 14.30 -5.43 3.27
CA LEU A 50 14.48 -5.86 1.88
C LEU A 50 14.99 -4.72 0.98
N THR A 51 14.91 -4.89 -0.34
CA THR A 51 15.45 -3.96 -1.35
C THR A 51 14.46 -2.83 -1.67
N LEU A 52 14.89 -1.88 -2.51
CA LEU A 52 14.01 -0.85 -3.06
C LEU A 52 12.87 -1.43 -3.92
N ASP A 53 13.14 -2.47 -4.70
CA ASP A 53 12.11 -3.12 -5.52
C ASP A 53 11.04 -3.77 -4.64
N ASP A 54 11.45 -4.45 -3.57
CA ASP A 54 10.53 -5.03 -2.58
C ASP A 54 9.70 -3.94 -1.88
N TYR A 55 10.36 -2.84 -1.46
CA TYR A 55 9.68 -1.72 -0.82
C TYR A 55 8.62 -1.12 -1.75
N LEU A 56 8.95 -0.95 -3.02
CA LEU A 56 8.04 -0.37 -3.99
C LEU A 56 6.91 -1.31 -4.39
N ASN A 57 7.14 -2.63 -4.41
CA ASN A 57 6.06 -3.63 -4.50
C ASN A 57 5.08 -3.51 -3.32
N ASP A 58 5.58 -3.24 -2.11
CA ASP A 58 4.71 -2.98 -0.95
C ASP A 58 3.96 -1.63 -1.06
N MET A 59 4.56 -0.60 -1.68
CA MET A 59 3.89 0.67 -1.98
C MET A 59 2.81 0.51 -3.05
N ASP A 60 3.02 -0.32 -4.06
CA ASP A 60 1.98 -0.75 -5.02
C ASP A 60 0.85 -1.48 -4.29
N GLY A 61 1.17 -2.27 -3.26
CA GLY A 61 0.18 -2.84 -2.35
C GLY A 61 -0.68 -1.77 -1.65
N ARG A 62 -0.07 -0.64 -1.25
CA ARG A 62 -0.80 0.50 -0.67
C ARG A 62 -1.65 1.26 -1.69
N GLN A 63 -1.19 1.40 -2.93
CA GLN A 63 -1.99 1.94 -4.04
C GLN A 63 -3.20 1.03 -4.35
N LEU A 64 -2.97 -0.28 -4.39
CA LEU A 64 -4.01 -1.28 -4.60
C LEU A 64 -5.06 -1.24 -3.48
N LEU A 65 -4.64 -1.06 -2.23
CA LEU A 65 -5.54 -0.85 -1.09
C LEU A 65 -6.36 0.45 -1.23
N ALA A 66 -5.74 1.55 -1.68
CA ALA A 66 -6.44 2.82 -1.88
C ALA A 66 -7.59 2.65 -2.89
N ASN A 67 -7.29 2.08 -4.04
CA ASN A 67 -8.25 1.83 -5.12
C ASN A 67 -9.34 0.84 -4.67
N ALA A 68 -8.97 -0.20 -3.92
CA ALA A 68 -9.91 -1.16 -3.37
C ALA A 68 -10.91 -0.51 -2.38
N LEU A 69 -10.47 0.47 -1.57
CA LEU A 69 -11.33 1.20 -0.65
C LEU A 69 -12.35 2.08 -1.38
N GLU A 70 -11.98 2.69 -2.52
CA GLU A 70 -12.90 3.49 -3.34
C GLU A 70 -14.04 2.65 -3.92
N LEU A 71 -13.75 1.40 -4.27
CA LEU A 71 -14.70 0.48 -4.89
C LEU A 71 -15.50 -0.35 -3.86
N ALA A 72 -15.03 -0.41 -2.62
CA ALA A 72 -15.67 -1.18 -1.57
C ALA A 72 -17.06 -0.62 -1.22
N PRO A 73 -18.07 -1.48 -0.95
CA PRO A 73 -19.35 -1.02 -0.43
C PRO A 73 -19.13 -0.20 0.85
N ALA A 74 -19.91 0.87 1.04
CA ALA A 74 -19.70 1.83 2.13
C ALA A 74 -19.57 1.17 3.51
N GLU A 75 -20.46 0.24 3.86
CA GLU A 75 -20.40 -0.49 5.13
C GLU A 75 -19.08 -1.26 5.32
N VAL A 76 -18.58 -1.89 4.25
CA VAL A 76 -17.32 -2.64 4.28
C VAL A 76 -16.15 -1.68 4.38
N ARG A 77 -16.14 -0.62 3.57
CA ARG A 77 -15.12 0.42 3.58
C ARG A 77 -15.00 1.06 4.96
N ASP A 78 -16.12 1.49 5.55
CA ASP A 78 -16.17 2.20 6.81
C ASP A 78 -15.71 1.30 7.98
N ALA A 79 -15.88 -0.03 7.87
CA ALA A 79 -15.34 -0.99 8.84
C ALA A 79 -13.81 -1.12 8.81
N PHE A 80 -13.15 -0.81 7.68
CA PHE A 80 -11.69 -0.94 7.51
C PHE A 80 -10.95 0.40 7.53
N LEU A 81 -11.60 1.51 7.16
CA LEU A 81 -10.99 2.84 7.09
C LEU A 81 -10.24 3.24 8.38
N PRO A 82 -10.76 3.01 9.60
CA PRO A 82 -10.03 3.37 10.81
C PRO A 82 -8.68 2.66 10.96
N ARG A 83 -8.58 1.39 10.53
CA ARG A 83 -7.33 0.62 10.59
C ARG A 83 -6.32 1.14 9.58
N VAL A 84 -6.77 1.46 8.37
CA VAL A 84 -5.89 2.01 7.32
C VAL A 84 -5.40 3.39 7.71
N ALA A 85 -6.29 4.24 8.23
CA ALA A 85 -5.92 5.58 8.71
C ALA A 85 -4.91 5.52 9.87
N GLU A 86 -5.06 4.57 10.80
CA GLU A 86 -4.08 4.39 11.87
C GLU A 86 -2.74 3.87 11.35
N ALA A 87 -2.76 2.89 10.45
CA ALA A 87 -1.53 2.37 9.82
C ALA A 87 -0.78 3.47 9.05
N ASP A 88 -1.50 4.28 8.27
CA ASP A 88 -0.95 5.44 7.55
C ASP A 88 -0.37 6.47 8.53
N ARG A 89 -1.11 6.81 9.60
CA ARG A 89 -0.65 7.76 10.63
C ARG A 89 0.63 7.27 11.29
N VAL A 90 0.70 5.99 11.64
CA VAL A 90 1.87 5.38 12.29
C VAL A 90 3.07 5.39 11.35
N VAL A 91 2.92 4.88 10.12
CA VAL A 91 4.05 4.78 9.20
C VAL A 91 4.61 6.14 8.82
N ARG A 92 3.75 7.16 8.59
CA ARG A 92 4.20 8.50 8.19
C ARG A 92 5.11 9.19 9.21
N LEU A 93 5.02 8.85 10.50
CA LEU A 93 5.96 9.33 11.52
C LEU A 93 7.39 8.79 11.30
N HIS A 94 7.52 7.66 10.61
CA HIS A 94 8.77 6.97 10.30
C HIS A 94 9.26 7.20 8.87
N LEU A 95 8.56 8.02 8.09
CA LEU A 95 8.98 8.38 6.75
C LEU A 95 9.58 9.79 6.70
N THR A 96 10.25 10.07 5.60
CA THR A 96 10.74 11.39 5.21
C THR A 96 10.51 11.59 3.72
N PRO A 97 10.28 12.82 3.25
CA PRO A 97 10.16 13.08 1.82
C PRO A 97 11.36 12.56 1.03
N ALA A 98 11.09 11.95 -0.12
CA ALA A 98 12.06 11.66 -1.15
C ALA A 98 12.24 12.89 -2.05
N ALA A 99 13.39 12.99 -2.74
CA ALA A 99 13.65 14.09 -3.66
C ALA A 99 12.81 14.02 -4.94
N ARG A 100 12.31 12.83 -5.28
CA ARG A 100 11.50 12.53 -6.46
C ARG A 100 10.65 11.28 -6.21
N CYS A 101 9.70 11.00 -7.09
CA CYS A 101 8.96 9.73 -7.08
C CYS A 101 9.95 8.55 -7.11
N LEU A 102 9.77 7.61 -6.19
CA LEU A 102 10.61 6.43 -6.03
C LEU A 102 10.43 5.43 -7.19
N TRP A 103 9.24 5.38 -7.80
CA TRP A 103 8.99 4.67 -9.08
C TRP A 103 9.48 5.42 -10.32
N GLY A 104 9.98 6.65 -10.15
CA GLY A 104 10.49 7.49 -11.23
C GLY A 104 9.49 8.57 -11.68
N GLY A 105 10.04 9.71 -12.09
CA GLY A 105 9.24 10.88 -12.45
C GLY A 105 8.41 10.72 -13.73
N ILE A 106 8.86 9.89 -14.68
CA ILE A 106 8.12 9.61 -15.92
C ILE A 106 6.83 8.84 -15.59
N VAL A 107 6.95 7.75 -14.82
CA VAL A 107 5.80 6.94 -14.39
C VAL A 107 4.81 7.78 -13.59
N ALA A 108 5.30 8.59 -12.64
CA ALA A 108 4.43 9.48 -11.87
C ALA A 108 3.65 10.47 -12.75
N ALA A 109 4.28 11.00 -13.80
CA ALA A 109 3.63 11.92 -14.74
C ALA A 109 2.60 11.22 -15.62
N GLU A 110 2.89 10.00 -16.09
CA GLU A 110 1.96 9.19 -16.89
C GLU A 110 0.74 8.77 -16.09
N GLU A 111 0.93 8.38 -14.83
CA GLU A 111 -0.14 7.97 -13.92
C GLU A 111 -0.85 9.15 -13.25
N GLY A 112 -0.32 10.37 -13.39
CA GLY A 112 -0.87 11.58 -12.77
C GLY A 112 -0.83 11.56 -11.24
N TRP A 113 0.21 10.95 -10.65
CA TRP A 113 0.33 10.85 -9.19
C TRP A 113 0.68 12.19 -8.55
N ASP A 114 -0.08 12.52 -7.52
CA ASP A 114 0.07 13.69 -6.67
C ASP A 114 0.80 13.30 -5.37
N PRO A 115 1.88 13.99 -4.99
CA PRO A 115 2.64 13.69 -3.77
C PRO A 115 1.84 13.80 -2.45
N GLU A 116 0.75 14.56 -2.42
CA GLU A 116 -0.13 14.66 -1.25
C GLU A 116 -1.09 13.48 -1.16
N VAL A 117 -1.49 12.91 -2.30
CA VAL A 117 -2.44 11.78 -2.39
C VAL A 117 -1.70 10.44 -2.37
N GLN A 118 -0.77 10.22 -3.30
CA GLN A 118 0.05 9.01 -3.43
C GLN A 118 1.40 9.18 -2.72
N TRP A 119 1.38 9.79 -1.53
CA TRP A 119 2.58 10.07 -0.72
C TRP A 119 3.50 8.86 -0.54
N TRP A 120 2.98 7.64 -0.58
CA TRP A 120 3.76 6.40 -0.46
C TRP A 120 4.82 6.23 -1.57
N TYR A 121 4.65 6.84 -2.74
CA TYR A 121 5.68 6.87 -3.78
C TYR A 121 6.66 8.05 -3.66
N PHE A 122 6.40 9.00 -2.77
CA PHE A 122 7.17 10.22 -2.59
C PHE A 122 7.80 10.35 -1.20
N GLU A 123 7.56 9.38 -0.33
CA GLU A 123 8.15 9.29 1.00
C GLU A 123 8.94 7.98 1.13
N LYS A 124 10.08 8.04 1.82
CA LYS A 124 10.96 6.90 2.08
C LYS A 124 11.18 6.68 3.57
N PRO A 125 11.52 5.46 4.02
CA PRO A 125 11.83 5.21 5.43
C PRO A 125 12.95 6.11 5.92
N ARG A 126 12.75 6.71 7.09
CA ARG A 126 13.76 7.56 7.78
C ARG A 126 14.96 6.73 8.22
N VAL A 127 14.71 5.49 8.63
CA VAL A 127 15.73 4.52 9.04
C VAL A 127 15.54 3.24 8.22
N PRO A 128 16.01 3.22 6.95
CA PRO A 128 15.89 2.02 6.12
C PRO A 128 16.83 0.91 6.62
N GLY A 129 16.46 -0.35 6.38
CA GLY A 129 17.38 -1.47 6.56
C GLY A 129 18.56 -1.41 5.58
N PRO A 130 19.62 -2.20 5.78
CA PRO A 130 20.86 -2.09 5.02
C PRO A 130 20.70 -2.24 3.50
N ALA A 131 19.83 -3.15 3.06
CA ALA A 131 19.57 -3.41 1.64
C ALA A 131 18.87 -2.20 0.99
N LEU A 132 17.72 -1.80 1.51
CA LEU A 132 17.00 -0.61 1.04
C LEU A 132 17.87 0.65 1.08
N LYS A 133 18.71 0.81 2.11
CA LYS A 133 19.63 1.95 2.20
C LYS A 133 20.60 1.98 1.01
N ALA A 134 21.20 0.84 0.67
CA ALA A 134 22.17 0.76 -0.43
C ALA A 134 21.52 1.14 -1.77
N ASP A 135 20.28 0.69 -2.02
CA ASP A 135 19.55 1.03 -3.24
C ASP A 135 19.14 2.51 -3.27
N LEU A 136 18.67 3.05 -2.14
CA LEU A 136 18.27 4.46 -2.03
C LEU A 136 19.44 5.42 -2.21
N ASP A 137 20.63 5.06 -1.74
CA ASP A 137 21.85 5.86 -1.93
C ASP A 137 22.35 5.82 -3.40
N GLY A 138 21.85 4.86 -4.20
CA GLY A 138 22.14 4.72 -5.62
C GLY A 138 21.18 5.47 -6.57
N LEU A 139 20.10 6.08 -6.04
CA LEU A 139 19.13 6.88 -6.79
C LEU A 139 19.63 8.32 -7.06
#